data_AF-A0A060BY30-F1
#
_entry.id   AF-A0A060BY30-F1
#
_cell.length_a   1.000
_cell.length_b   1.000
_cell.length_c   1.000
_cell.angle_alpha   90.00
_cell.angle_beta   90.00
_cell.angle_gamma   90.00
#
_symmetry.space_group_name_H-M   'P 1'
#
loop_
_entity.id
_entity.type
_entity.pdbx_description
1 polymer ?
#
loop_
_entity_poly.entity_id
_entity_poly.type
_entity_poly.pdbx_seq_one_letter_code
_entity_poly.pdbx_strand_id
1 'polypeptide(L)'
;PALPSKKTQTCLKVIQSKQFAYPIFFDLEEPTQIKQGRQFCDQLVSSFCSQLEQAGYFAGLYMSRSPLQQVISPAVVQRYTLWIAEYASKLHYQQSYGIWQSTASGHVPGISTRVDLDQAIIDYPTIIKQAGLNG
;
A
#
# COMPACT_ATOMS: atom_id res chain seq x y z
N PRO A 1 -10.35 -5.59 -21.17
CA PRO A 1 -9.99 -5.01 -19.84
C PRO A 1 -11.22 -4.90 -18.95
N ALA A 2 -11.13 -5.28 -17.68
CA ALA A 2 -12.22 -5.06 -16.71
C ALA A 2 -12.37 -3.54 -16.46
N LEU A 3 -13.61 -3.06 -16.33
CA LEU A 3 -13.85 -1.65 -16.03
C LEU A 3 -13.25 -1.27 -14.67
N PRO A 4 -12.66 -0.07 -14.52
CA PRO A 4 -12.03 0.30 -13.28
C PRO A 4 -13.03 0.30 -12.12
N SER A 5 -12.64 -0.20 -10.96
CA SER A 5 -13.52 -0.16 -9.79
C SER A 5 -13.86 1.30 -9.44
N LYS A 6 -15.05 1.56 -8.88
CA LYS A 6 -15.41 2.93 -8.44
C LYS A 6 -14.35 3.54 -7.50
N LYS A 7 -13.71 2.69 -6.66
CA LYS A 7 -12.62 3.10 -5.77
C LYS A 7 -11.38 3.55 -6.57
N THR A 8 -10.97 2.78 -7.58
CA THR A 8 -9.84 3.16 -8.47
C THR A 8 -10.14 4.43 -9.24
N GLN A 9 -11.33 4.57 -9.84
CA GLN A 9 -11.70 5.78 -10.60
C GLN A 9 -11.67 7.03 -9.73
N THR A 10 -12.20 6.91 -8.51
CA THR A 10 -12.20 8.01 -7.55
C THR A 10 -10.77 8.38 -7.16
N CYS A 11 -9.92 7.39 -6.87
CA CYS A 11 -8.50 7.61 -6.57
C CYS A 11 -7.79 8.34 -7.72
N LEU A 12 -7.86 7.80 -8.95
CA LEU A 12 -7.25 8.39 -10.14
C LEU A 12 -7.69 9.83 -10.37
N LYS A 13 -8.97 10.15 -10.17
CA LYS A 13 -9.49 11.51 -10.29
C LYS A 13 -8.90 12.47 -9.24
N VAL A 14 -8.70 12.01 -8.00
CA VAL A 14 -8.17 12.83 -6.90
C VAL A 14 -6.66 13.08 -7.04
N ILE A 15 -5.94 12.10 -7.59
CA ILE A 15 -4.48 12.17 -7.74
C ILE A 15 -4.04 12.76 -9.09
N GLN A 16 -4.97 12.96 -10.02
CA GLN A 16 -4.69 13.54 -11.34
C GLN A 16 -3.94 14.86 -11.21
N SER A 17 -2.93 15.05 -12.07
CA SER A 17 -2.09 16.26 -12.13
C SER A 17 -1.25 16.53 -10.88
N LYS A 18 -1.01 15.52 -10.04
CA LYS A 18 -0.08 15.58 -8.91
C LYS A 18 1.09 14.63 -9.15
N GLN A 19 2.23 14.98 -8.56
CA GLN A 19 3.42 14.13 -8.55
C GLN A 19 3.67 13.56 -7.16
N PHE A 20 4.03 12.27 -7.09
CA PHE A 20 4.23 11.57 -5.82
C PHE A 20 5.60 10.89 -5.77
N ALA A 21 6.36 11.20 -4.73
CA ALA A 21 7.66 10.58 -4.48
C ALA A 21 7.56 9.12 -3.96
N TYR A 22 6.37 8.68 -3.58
CA TYR A 22 6.10 7.35 -3.03
C TYR A 22 4.98 6.64 -3.81
N PRO A 23 4.89 5.30 -3.75
CA PRO A 23 3.82 4.55 -4.37
C PRO A 23 2.43 4.99 -3.92
N ILE A 24 1.44 4.76 -4.77
CA ILE A 24 0.03 4.84 -4.40
C ILE A 24 -0.37 3.50 -3.80
N PHE A 25 -0.62 3.47 -2.50
CA PHE A 25 -0.96 2.24 -1.77
C PHE A 25 -2.47 2.00 -1.72
N PHE A 26 -2.88 0.75 -1.96
CA PHE A 26 -4.21 0.30 -1.60
C PHE A 26 -4.26 -0.04 -0.12
N ASP A 27 -5.07 0.70 0.62
CA ASP A 27 -5.37 0.40 2.00
C ASP A 27 -6.49 -0.66 2.10
N LEU A 28 -6.13 -1.83 2.65
CA LEU A 28 -7.02 -2.97 2.89
C LEU A 28 -7.06 -3.35 4.38
N GLU A 29 -7.92 -2.65 5.12
CA GLU A 29 -8.12 -2.89 6.56
C GLU A 29 -9.54 -3.32 6.93
N GLU A 30 -10.51 -3.12 6.03
CA GLU A 30 -11.93 -3.33 6.31
C GLU A 30 -12.24 -4.79 6.70
N PRO A 31 -12.69 -5.07 7.93
CA PRO A 31 -12.92 -6.44 8.38
C PRO A 31 -13.94 -7.20 7.51
N THR A 32 -14.91 -6.48 6.95
CA THR A 32 -15.92 -7.07 6.05
C THR A 32 -15.32 -7.52 4.72
N GLN A 33 -14.28 -6.85 4.23
CA GLN A 33 -13.54 -7.24 3.03
C GLN A 33 -12.62 -8.42 3.32
N ILE A 34 -11.85 -8.34 4.42
CA ILE A 34 -10.90 -9.39 4.83
C ILE A 34 -11.63 -10.72 5.06
N LYS A 35 -12.83 -10.69 5.67
CA LYS A 35 -13.65 -11.89 5.93
C LYS A 35 -14.11 -12.64 4.66
N GLN A 36 -14.08 -12.00 3.48
CA GLN A 36 -14.39 -12.70 2.22
C GLN A 36 -13.28 -13.65 1.78
N GLY A 37 -12.10 -13.58 2.43
CA GLY A 37 -11.02 -14.53 2.25
C GLY A 37 -10.10 -14.21 1.07
N ARG A 38 -9.16 -15.13 0.84
CA ARG A 38 -7.97 -14.87 0.02
C ARG A 38 -8.27 -14.50 -1.43
N GLN A 39 -9.14 -15.26 -2.09
CA GLN A 39 -9.45 -15.01 -3.49
C GLN A 39 -10.03 -13.61 -3.71
N PHE A 40 -10.93 -13.18 -2.82
CA PHE A 40 -11.50 -11.84 -2.88
C PHE A 40 -10.43 -10.76 -2.63
N CYS A 41 -9.62 -10.92 -1.59
CA CYS A 41 -8.59 -9.94 -1.25
C CYS A 41 -7.54 -9.80 -2.36
N ASP A 42 -7.05 -10.91 -2.92
CA ASP A 42 -6.10 -10.91 -4.04
C ASP A 42 -6.67 -10.21 -5.28
N GLN A 43 -7.94 -10.49 -5.61
CA GLN A 43 -8.63 -9.85 -6.73
C GLN A 43 -8.79 -8.34 -6.50
N LEU A 44 -9.13 -7.94 -5.28
CA LEU A 44 -9.32 -6.54 -4.93
C LEU A 44 -8.01 -5.75 -5.04
N VAL A 45 -6.92 -6.27 -4.46
CA VAL A 45 -5.58 -5.67 -4.55
C VAL A 45 -5.11 -5.62 -5.99
N SER A 46 -5.16 -6.75 -6.70
CA SER A 46 -4.67 -6.83 -8.08
C SER A 46 -5.46 -5.93 -9.03
N SER A 47 -6.77 -5.83 -8.85
CA SER A 47 -7.63 -4.96 -9.65
C SER A 47 -7.26 -3.50 -9.44
N PHE A 48 -7.13 -3.05 -8.18
CA PHE A 48 -6.78 -1.67 -7.88
C PHE A 48 -5.38 -1.30 -8.37
N CYS A 49 -4.37 -2.10 -8.02
CA CYS A 49 -2.98 -1.81 -8.33
C CYS A 49 -2.70 -1.86 -9.84
N SER A 50 -3.21 -2.88 -10.55
CA SER A 50 -2.97 -2.98 -12.00
C SER A 50 -3.58 -1.81 -12.79
N GLN A 51 -4.70 -1.25 -12.34
CA GLN A 51 -5.31 -0.08 -12.98
C GLN A 51 -4.52 1.21 -12.71
N LEU A 52 -3.95 1.37 -11.52
CA LEU A 52 -3.03 2.46 -11.22
C LEU A 52 -1.76 2.36 -12.08
N GLU A 53 -1.18 1.16 -12.20
CA GLU A 53 -0.01 0.92 -13.04
C GLU A 53 -0.30 1.20 -14.52
N GLN A 54 -1.47 0.81 -15.04
CA GLN A 54 -1.92 1.16 -16.38
C GLN A 54 -2.04 2.67 -16.61
N ALA A 55 -2.29 3.44 -15.56
CA ALA A 55 -2.34 4.90 -15.59
C ALA A 55 -0.97 5.56 -15.31
N GLY A 56 0.12 4.80 -15.22
CA GLY A 56 1.47 5.31 -15.03
C GLY A 56 1.88 5.54 -13.58
N TYR A 57 1.17 4.96 -12.62
CA TYR A 57 1.50 5.07 -11.19
C TYR A 57 2.19 3.81 -10.67
N PHE A 58 3.19 3.98 -9.81
CA PHE A 58 3.77 2.92 -9.00
C PHE A 58 2.76 2.56 -7.89
N ALA A 59 2.28 1.31 -7.86
CA ALA A 59 1.25 0.88 -6.93
C ALA A 59 1.77 -0.12 -5.87
N GLY A 60 1.15 -0.12 -4.69
CA GLY A 60 1.49 -1.02 -3.59
C GLY A 60 0.29 -1.42 -2.74
N LEU A 61 0.51 -2.31 -1.78
CA LEU A 61 -0.49 -2.74 -0.79
C LEU A 61 -0.08 -2.26 0.60
N TYR A 62 -1.00 -1.59 1.30
CA TYR A 62 -0.92 -1.37 2.73
C TYR A 62 -1.85 -2.35 3.47
N MET A 63 -1.31 -3.04 4.49
CA MET A 63 -2.08 -3.96 5.32
C MET A 63 -1.38 -4.27 6.65
N SER A 64 -2.16 -4.53 7.70
CA SER A 64 -1.65 -5.13 8.94
C SER A 64 -0.98 -6.50 8.70
N ARG A 65 0.13 -6.79 9.38
CA ARG A 65 0.92 -8.03 9.17
C ARG A 65 0.09 -9.31 9.30
N SER A 66 -0.72 -9.42 10.35
CA SER A 66 -1.49 -10.64 10.62
C SER A 66 -2.45 -11.00 9.48
N PRO A 67 -3.38 -10.13 9.06
CA PRO A 67 -4.28 -10.46 7.96
C PRO A 67 -3.54 -10.59 6.62
N LEU A 68 -2.47 -9.83 6.37
CA LEU A 68 -1.61 -10.01 5.19
C LEU A 68 -1.13 -11.47 5.05
N GLN A 69 -0.63 -12.06 6.14
CA GLN A 69 -0.14 -13.45 6.15
C GLN A 69 -1.25 -14.49 6.04
N GLN A 70 -2.50 -14.14 6.36
CA GLN A 70 -3.64 -15.05 6.35
C GLN A 70 -4.34 -15.05 4.98
N VAL A 71 -4.62 -13.86 4.45
CA VAL A 71 -5.57 -13.66 3.33
C VAL A 71 -4.95 -13.08 2.06
N ILE A 72 -3.64 -12.86 1.98
CA ILE A 72 -2.99 -12.45 0.72
C ILE A 72 -2.09 -13.58 0.23
N SER A 73 -2.16 -13.88 -1.07
CA SER A 73 -1.32 -14.93 -1.65
C SER A 73 0.15 -14.48 -1.81
N PRO A 74 1.10 -15.44 -1.83
CA PRO A 74 2.49 -15.15 -2.14
C PRO A 74 2.67 -14.45 -3.50
N ALA A 75 1.81 -14.74 -4.48
CA ALA A 75 1.87 -14.11 -5.80
C ALA A 75 1.61 -12.59 -5.72
N VAL A 76 0.62 -12.16 -4.94
CA VAL A 76 0.33 -10.74 -4.71
C VAL A 76 1.45 -10.07 -3.90
N VAL A 77 1.93 -10.74 -2.84
CA VAL A 77 3.07 -10.28 -2.02
C VAL A 77 4.33 -10.05 -2.85
N GLN A 78 4.62 -10.94 -3.80
CA GLN A 78 5.80 -10.82 -4.66
C GLN A 78 5.62 -9.77 -5.78
N ARG A 79 4.39 -9.51 -6.22
CA ARG A 79 4.11 -8.62 -7.35
C ARG A 79 4.06 -7.15 -6.97
N TYR A 80 3.62 -6.82 -5.76
CA TYR A 80 3.43 -5.44 -5.32
C TYR A 80 4.31 -5.11 -4.13
N THR A 81 4.73 -3.85 -4.05
CA THR A 81 5.48 -3.37 -2.89
C THR A 81 4.56 -3.26 -1.67
N LEU A 82 5.10 -3.57 -0.48
CA LEU A 82 4.31 -3.66 0.75
C LEU A 82 4.63 -2.53 1.73
N TRP A 83 3.57 -1.91 2.23
CA TRP A 83 3.58 -1.10 3.44
C TRP A 83 2.88 -1.88 4.55
N ILE A 84 3.63 -2.33 5.54
CA ILE A 84 3.13 -3.27 6.55
C ILE A 84 2.93 -2.56 7.87
N ALA A 85 1.75 -2.69 8.47
CA ALA A 85 1.52 -2.29 9.85
C ALA A 85 1.81 -3.43 10.83
N GLU A 86 2.72 -3.17 11.77
CA GLU A 86 2.93 -4.00 12.95
C GLU A 86 3.42 -3.11 14.09
N TYR A 87 2.53 -2.90 15.07
CA TYR A 87 2.82 -2.03 16.21
C TYR A 87 3.68 -2.77 17.24
N ALA A 88 4.99 -2.68 17.06
CA ALA A 88 5.99 -3.35 17.90
C ALA A 88 7.33 -2.59 17.85
N SER A 89 8.26 -2.93 18.74
CA SER A 89 9.63 -2.39 18.70
C SER A 89 10.47 -2.93 17.53
N LYS A 90 10.02 -4.01 16.90
CA LYS A 90 10.62 -4.60 15.70
C LYS A 90 9.54 -5.23 14.82
N LEU A 91 9.72 -5.17 13.52
CA LEU A 91 8.87 -5.88 12.55
C LEU A 91 9.21 -7.39 12.57
N HIS A 92 8.19 -8.25 12.69
CA HIS A 92 8.34 -9.71 12.66
C HIS A 92 8.02 -10.32 11.29
N TYR A 93 7.72 -9.49 10.29
CA TYR A 93 7.57 -9.92 8.91
C TYR A 93 8.95 -10.23 8.29
N GLN A 94 9.11 -11.46 7.79
CA GLN A 94 10.40 -12.00 7.34
C GLN A 94 10.63 -11.90 5.82
N GLN A 95 9.64 -11.45 5.05
CA GLN A 95 9.77 -11.29 3.60
C GLN A 95 10.05 -9.82 3.26
N SER A 96 10.31 -9.53 1.98
CA SER A 96 10.54 -8.18 1.51
C SER A 96 9.32 -7.28 1.73
N TYR A 97 9.59 -6.06 2.20
CA TYR A 97 8.63 -4.97 2.34
C TYR A 97 9.36 -3.67 1.99
N GLY A 98 8.63 -2.56 1.86
CA GLY A 98 9.24 -1.28 1.57
C GLY A 98 8.95 -0.19 2.60
N ILE A 99 7.81 -0.26 3.30
CA ILE A 99 7.49 0.63 4.41
C ILE A 99 6.98 -0.19 5.59
N TRP A 100 7.39 0.18 6.80
CA TRP A 100 6.89 -0.37 8.04
C TRP A 100 6.22 0.73 8.87
N GLN A 101 4.94 0.55 9.19
CA GLN A 101 4.23 1.35 10.20
C GLN A 101 4.42 0.71 11.58
N SER A 102 5.20 1.37 12.43
CA SER A 102 5.64 0.85 13.73
C SER A 102 4.72 1.22 14.89
N THR A 103 3.89 2.25 14.73
CA THR A 103 2.92 2.71 15.74
C THR A 103 1.91 3.67 15.11
N ALA A 104 0.69 3.71 15.65
CA ALA A 104 -0.32 4.74 15.38
C ALA A 104 -0.41 5.81 16.49
N SER A 105 0.65 5.89 17.30
CA SER A 105 0.67 6.62 18.57
C SER A 105 1.98 7.34 18.80
N GLY A 106 2.69 7.62 17.71
CA GLY A 106 3.87 8.43 17.70
C GLY A 106 3.60 9.88 18.03
N HIS A 107 4.69 10.57 18.36
CA HIS A 107 4.72 12.00 18.59
C HIS A 107 5.86 12.57 17.75
N VAL A 108 5.54 13.53 16.90
CA VAL A 108 6.51 14.22 16.05
C VAL A 108 6.46 15.70 16.41
N PRO A 109 7.61 16.34 16.74
CA PRO A 109 7.64 17.78 16.99
C PRO A 109 6.98 18.56 15.85
N GLY A 110 6.01 19.40 16.18
CA GLY A 110 5.21 20.14 15.21
C GLY A 110 3.82 19.55 14.92
N ILE A 111 3.51 18.35 15.42
CA ILE A 111 2.16 17.75 15.34
C ILE A 111 1.60 17.55 16.75
N SER A 112 0.44 18.15 17.02
CA SER A 112 -0.16 18.19 18.37
C SER A 112 -0.92 16.92 18.75
N THR A 113 -1.23 16.07 17.78
CA THR A 113 -1.97 14.81 17.97
C THR A 113 -1.05 13.61 17.82
N ARG A 114 -1.54 12.45 18.25
CA ARG A 114 -0.92 11.17 17.92
C ARG A 114 -0.89 11.01 16.40
N VAL A 115 0.20 10.42 15.90
CA VAL A 115 0.40 10.14 14.48
C VAL A 115 0.97 8.75 14.26
N ASP A 116 0.79 8.26 13.05
CA ASP A 116 1.46 7.07 12.58
C ASP A 116 2.96 7.35 12.37
N LEU A 117 3.81 6.38 12.71
CA LEU A 117 5.25 6.44 12.43
C LEU A 117 5.65 5.34 11.47
N ASP A 118 6.12 5.78 10.31
CA ASP A 118 6.46 4.95 9.18
C ASP A 118 7.95 5.04 8.84
N GLN A 119 8.57 3.89 8.64
CA GLN A 119 9.95 3.78 8.16
C GLN A 119 9.96 3.18 6.76
N ALA A 120 10.34 3.98 5.77
CA ALA A 120 10.64 3.49 4.43
C ALA A 120 12.08 2.96 4.36
N ILE A 121 12.25 1.73 3.88
CA ILE A 121 13.56 1.08 3.70
C ILE A 121 13.97 1.01 2.22
N ILE A 122 13.06 1.37 1.32
CA ILE A 122 13.29 1.49 -0.12
C ILE A 122 13.34 2.98 -0.48
N ASP A 123 14.32 3.38 -1.30
CA ASP A 123 14.40 4.69 -1.91
C ASP A 123 13.43 4.81 -3.10
N TYR A 124 12.14 4.86 -2.78
CA TYR A 124 11.09 5.06 -3.77
C TYR A 124 11.24 6.35 -4.58
N PRO A 125 11.61 7.51 -3.99
CA PRO A 125 11.78 8.73 -4.76
C PRO A 125 12.73 8.56 -5.95
N THR A 126 13.88 7.91 -5.73
CA THR A 126 14.83 7.63 -6.82
C THR A 126 14.27 6.65 -7.84
N ILE A 127 13.70 5.52 -7.40
CA ILE A 127 13.17 4.47 -8.28
C ILE A 127 12.04 5.01 -9.17
N ILE A 128 11.09 5.72 -8.58
CA ILE A 128 9.89 6.23 -9.26
C ILE A 128 10.27 7.31 -10.26
N LYS A 129 11.17 8.22 -9.87
CA LYS A 129 11.66 9.29 -10.76
C LYS A 129 12.41 8.73 -11.97
N GLN A 130 13.27 7.73 -11.77
CA GLN A 130 14.00 7.09 -12.86
C GLN A 130 13.07 6.33 -13.82
N ALA A 131 11.98 5.75 -13.30
CA ALA A 131 10.99 5.04 -14.11
C ALA A 131 10.01 5.97 -14.85
N GLY A 132 10.00 7.28 -14.57
CA GLY A 132 9.03 8.22 -15.15
C GLY A 132 7.58 7.93 -14.72
N LEU A 133 7.40 7.44 -13.49
CA LEU A 133 6.10 7.10 -12.92
C LEU A 133 5.61 8.16 -11.94
N ASN A 134 4.32 8.06 -11.56
CA ASN A 134 3.65 8.91 -10.56
C ASN A 134 3.47 10.38 -10.94
N GLY A 135 3.11 10.64 -12.20
CA GLY A 135 2.73 11.98 -12.69
C GLY A 135 3.85 12.70 -13.41
#